data_AF-A0A0P0Y8N7-F1
#
_entry.id   AF-A0A0P0Y8N7-F1
#
_cell.length_a   1.000
_cell.length_b   1.000
_cell.length_c   1.000
_cell.angle_alpha   90.00
_cell.angle_beta   90.00
_cell.angle_gamma   90.00
#
_symmetry.space_group_name_H-M   'P 1'
#
loop_
_entity.id
_entity.type
_entity.pdbx_description
1 polymer ?
#
loop_
_entity_poly.entity_id
_entity_poly.type
_entity_poly.pdbx_seq_one_letter_code
_entity_poly.pdbx_strand_id
1 'polypeptide(L)'
;MDIDLKQLEVITGEEIDTPDLDECFIPSGRKKKSRKLEEVVIPKRHSKRIIRDAVSISMKAQKRTQAKNDISDKNKFAIFNFVDNSILANIAVDSGVMLGQNDSKILDNIETLKAKELAQSLICLAKERLTK
;
A
#
# COMPACT_ATOMS: atom_id res chain seq x y z
N MET A 1 35.13 -16.79 -30.39
CA MET A 1 33.97 -17.68 -30.20
C MET A 1 32.98 -16.88 -29.40
N ASP A 2 32.35 -15.93 -30.07
CA ASP A 2 31.35 -15.04 -29.49
C ASP A 2 30.03 -15.79 -29.57
N ILE A 3 29.46 -16.11 -28.42
CA ILE A 3 28.14 -16.71 -28.35
C ILE A 3 27.18 -15.56 -28.08
N ASP A 4 26.54 -15.12 -29.16
CA ASP A 4 25.49 -14.10 -29.18
C ASP A 4 24.38 -14.45 -28.19
N LEU A 5 24.19 -13.59 -27.17
CA LEU A 5 23.07 -13.64 -26.22
C LEU A 5 21.67 -13.58 -26.87
N LYS A 6 21.57 -13.34 -28.18
CA LYS A 6 20.30 -13.21 -28.90
C LYS A 6 19.64 -14.54 -29.29
N GLN A 7 20.30 -15.69 -29.11
CA GLN A 7 19.71 -16.98 -29.53
C GLN A 7 18.86 -17.69 -28.46
N LEU A 8 18.75 -17.14 -27.24
CA LEU A 8 17.99 -17.78 -26.14
C LEU A 8 16.49 -17.42 -26.10
N GLU A 9 16.00 -16.48 -26.91
CA GLU A 9 14.57 -16.10 -26.95
C GLU A 9 13.67 -17.11 -27.69
N VAL A 10 14.20 -18.23 -28.20
CA VAL A 10 13.46 -19.15 -29.09
C VAL A 10 12.76 -20.32 -28.36
N ILE A 11 12.98 -20.55 -27.06
CA ILE A 11 12.58 -21.83 -26.43
C ILE A 11 11.33 -21.75 -25.52
N THR A 12 10.79 -20.57 -25.19
CA THR A 12 9.55 -20.48 -24.39
C THR A 12 8.43 -19.79 -25.16
N GLY A 13 7.80 -20.55 -26.06
CA GLY A 13 6.60 -20.16 -26.81
C GLY A 13 5.33 -20.70 -26.16
N GLU A 14 4.86 -20.07 -25.09
CA GLU A 14 3.49 -20.26 -24.60
C GLU A 14 2.61 -19.09 -25.07
N GLU A 15 1.90 -19.36 -26.18
CA GLU A 15 0.71 -18.66 -26.62
C GLU A 15 -0.47 -19.12 -25.73
N ILE A 16 -1.17 -18.19 -25.09
CA ILE A 16 -2.53 -18.42 -24.60
C ILE A 16 -3.42 -17.36 -25.24
N ASP A 17 -4.11 -17.82 -26.27
CA ASP A 17 -5.12 -17.11 -27.03
C ASP A 17 -6.46 -16.99 -26.30
N THR A 18 -7.25 -16.05 -26.82
CA THR A 18 -8.72 -15.96 -26.82
C THR A 18 -9.41 -15.10 -25.75
N PRO A 19 -10.54 -14.46 -26.09
CA PRO A 19 -10.83 -13.78 -27.35
C PRO A 19 -11.50 -12.39 -27.18
N ASP A 20 -11.62 -11.72 -28.31
CA ASP A 20 -12.27 -10.43 -28.58
C ASP A 20 -13.58 -10.15 -27.82
N LEU A 21 -13.65 -8.93 -27.26
CA LEU A 21 -14.90 -8.21 -27.04
C LEU A 21 -14.75 -6.80 -27.62
N ASP A 22 -15.30 -6.66 -28.82
CA ASP A 22 -16.00 -5.51 -29.38
C ASP A 22 -15.39 -4.12 -29.23
N GLU A 23 -14.80 -3.70 -30.35
CA GLU A 23 -14.98 -2.41 -30.99
C GLU A 23 -15.44 -1.23 -30.10
N CYS A 24 -14.50 -0.35 -29.74
CA CYS A 24 -14.70 1.09 -29.90
C CYS A 24 -13.39 1.86 -29.72
N PHE A 25 -13.04 2.62 -30.77
CA PHE A 25 -12.11 3.75 -30.76
C PHE A 25 -10.60 3.46 -30.81
N ILE A 26 -10.06 3.39 -32.03
CA ILE A 26 -8.62 3.59 -32.29
C ILE A 26 -8.39 5.08 -32.63
N PRO A 27 -7.79 5.88 -31.75
CA PRO A 27 -7.23 7.16 -32.16
C PRO A 27 -5.88 6.92 -32.84
N SER A 28 -5.85 7.21 -34.14
CA SER A 28 -4.66 7.26 -34.99
C SER A 28 -3.42 7.85 -34.31
N GLY A 29 -2.26 7.21 -34.55
CA GLY A 29 -0.98 7.51 -33.92
C GLY A 29 -0.57 8.98 -34.03
N ARG A 30 -0.66 9.70 -32.92
CA ARG A 30 0.04 10.96 -32.71
C ARG A 30 1.09 10.73 -31.63
N LYS A 31 2.35 11.06 -31.94
CA LYS A 31 3.48 11.05 -31.01
C LYS A 31 3.02 11.64 -29.67
N LYS A 32 3.07 10.84 -28.61
CA LYS A 32 2.75 11.29 -27.24
C LYS A 32 3.71 12.42 -26.88
N LYS A 33 3.25 13.67 -27.00
CA LYS A 33 3.89 14.81 -26.32
C LYS A 33 3.82 14.52 -24.83
N SER A 34 4.95 14.59 -24.14
CA SER A 34 5.02 14.50 -22.69
C SER A 34 3.99 15.48 -22.10
N ARG A 35 3.01 14.93 -21.39
CA ARG A 35 2.07 15.76 -20.64
C ARG A 35 2.90 16.44 -19.56
N LYS A 36 3.05 17.77 -19.65
CA LYS A 36 3.37 18.57 -18.46
C LYS A 36 2.38 18.13 -17.38
N LEU A 37 2.89 17.86 -16.18
CA LEU A 37 2.07 17.66 -14.99
C LEU A 37 1.31 18.97 -14.76
N GLU A 38 0.19 19.14 -15.46
CA GLU A 38 -0.76 20.20 -15.13
C GLU A 38 -1.33 19.86 -13.77
N GLU A 39 -1.17 20.79 -12.84
CA GLU A 39 -1.78 20.74 -11.53
C GLU A 39 -3.28 20.47 -11.73
N VAL A 40 -3.79 19.40 -11.10
CA VAL A 40 -5.19 18.99 -11.24
C VAL A 40 -6.06 20.11 -10.66
N VAL A 41 -6.60 20.96 -11.54
CA VAL A 41 -7.46 22.08 -11.14
C VAL A 41 -8.76 21.50 -10.60
N ILE A 42 -8.93 21.56 -9.28
CA ILE A 42 -10.14 21.09 -8.61
C ILE A 42 -11.28 22.07 -8.92
N PRO A 43 -12.37 21.64 -9.58
CA PRO A 43 -13.48 22.53 -9.91
C PRO A 43 -14.16 23.05 -8.64
N LYS A 44 -14.22 24.38 -8.50
CA LYS A 44 -14.82 25.07 -7.34
C LYS A 44 -16.33 25.32 -7.49
N ARG A 45 -16.89 25.16 -8.69
CA ARG A 45 -18.29 25.51 -8.96
C ARG A 45 -19.22 24.43 -8.40
N HIS A 46 -20.08 24.83 -7.47
CA HIS A 46 -21.10 23.97 -6.87
C HIS A 46 -22.50 24.40 -7.32
N SER A 47 -23.44 23.45 -7.31
CA SER A 47 -24.85 23.72 -7.56
C SER A 47 -25.45 24.56 -6.43
N LYS A 48 -26.15 25.66 -6.76
CA LYS A 48 -26.89 26.48 -5.78
C LYS A 48 -28.05 25.74 -5.12
N ARG A 49 -28.53 24.64 -5.71
CA ARG A 49 -29.66 23.85 -5.17
C ARG A 49 -29.29 23.02 -3.94
N ILE A 50 -28.00 22.76 -3.72
CA ILE A 50 -27.54 21.96 -2.59
C ILE A 50 -26.68 22.87 -1.73
N ILE A 51 -27.19 23.23 -0.56
CA ILE A 51 -26.41 23.93 0.47
C ILE A 51 -25.27 22.98 0.86
N ARG A 52 -24.03 23.37 0.59
CA ARG A 52 -22.83 22.61 0.95
C ARG A 52 -21.85 23.53 1.67
N ASP A 53 -21.10 22.96 2.61
CA ASP A 53 -20.16 23.64 3.53
C ASP A 53 -18.89 24.23 2.85
N ALA A 54 -18.95 24.62 1.57
CA ALA A 54 -17.82 25.08 0.74
C ALA A 54 -16.64 24.09 0.57
N VAL A 55 -16.66 22.91 1.23
CA VAL A 55 -15.63 21.87 1.09
C VAL A 55 -15.79 21.11 -0.23
N SER A 56 -14.71 21.00 -1.02
CA SER A 56 -14.70 20.26 -2.29
C SER A 56 -14.99 18.77 -2.07
N ILE A 57 -15.54 18.11 -3.09
CA ILE A 57 -15.79 16.65 -3.05
C ILE A 57 -14.48 15.89 -2.85
N SER A 58 -13.39 16.33 -3.47
CA SER A 58 -12.05 15.74 -3.29
C SER A 58 -11.59 15.81 -1.84
N MET A 59 -11.76 16.95 -1.18
CA MET A 59 -11.40 17.10 0.23
C MET A 59 -12.31 16.27 1.14
N LYS A 60 -13.63 16.20 0.86
CA LYS A 60 -14.54 15.31 1.60
C LYS A 60 -14.16 13.84 1.42
N ALA A 61 -13.76 13.42 0.22
CA ALA A 61 -13.30 12.06 -0.05
C ALA A 61 -11.98 11.75 0.67
N GLN A 62 -11.00 12.66 0.63
CA GLN A 62 -9.73 12.52 1.35
C GLN A 62 -9.94 12.39 2.86
N LYS A 63 -10.79 13.24 3.45
CA LYS A 63 -11.13 13.14 4.88
C LYS A 63 -11.79 11.81 5.23
N ARG A 64 -12.67 11.28 4.37
CA ARG A 64 -13.28 9.96 4.56
C ARG A 64 -12.24 8.84 4.50
N THR A 65 -11.30 8.90 3.57
CA THR A 65 -10.21 7.91 3.48
C THR A 65 -9.28 8.00 4.68
N GLN A 66 -8.93 9.22 5.13
CA GLN A 66 -8.13 9.43 6.34
C GLN A 66 -8.83 8.87 7.58
N ALA A 67 -10.11 9.18 7.80
CA ALA A 67 -10.85 8.65 8.94
C ALA A 67 -11.02 7.12 8.92
N LYS A 68 -11.05 6.50 7.73
CA LYS A 68 -11.06 5.04 7.59
C LYS A 68 -9.71 4.41 7.94
N ASN A 69 -8.63 5.09 7.60
CA ASN A 69 -7.25 4.65 7.85
C ASN A 69 -6.75 5.09 9.23
N ASP A 70 -7.52 5.89 9.96
CA ASP A 70 -7.18 6.30 11.31
C ASP A 70 -7.47 5.15 12.28
N ILE A 71 -6.40 4.49 12.70
CA ILE A 71 -6.42 3.40 13.68
C ILE A 71 -6.10 3.97 15.08
N SER A 72 -5.90 5.30 15.23
CA SER A 72 -5.43 5.91 16.48
C SER A 72 -6.35 5.68 17.68
N ASP A 73 -7.67 5.56 17.44
CA ASP A 73 -8.67 5.25 18.49
C ASP A 73 -8.83 3.74 18.74
N LYS A 74 -8.26 2.89 17.89
CA LYS A 74 -8.25 1.44 18.03
C LYS A 74 -6.90 0.99 18.61
N ASN A 75 -6.73 -0.32 18.79
CA ASN A 75 -5.57 -0.92 19.44
C ASN A 75 -4.25 -0.23 19.03
N LYS A 76 -3.68 0.56 19.95
CA LYS A 76 -2.53 1.46 19.68
C LYS A 76 -1.23 0.70 19.39
N PHE A 77 -1.21 -0.60 19.69
CA PHE A 77 -0.04 -1.46 19.60
C PHE A 77 -0.35 -2.69 18.77
N ALA A 78 0.64 -3.17 18.03
CA ALA A 78 0.50 -4.32 17.14
C ALA A 78 1.03 -5.59 17.83
N ILE A 79 0.15 -6.31 18.53
CA ILE A 79 0.53 -7.48 19.33
C ILE A 79 0.36 -8.76 18.49
N PHE A 80 1.47 -9.36 18.06
CA PHE A 80 1.50 -10.55 17.19
C PHE A 80 1.91 -11.84 17.91
N ASN A 81 1.47 -12.04 19.16
CA ASN A 81 1.91 -13.18 19.98
C ASN A 81 1.46 -14.55 19.43
N PHE A 82 0.34 -14.59 18.68
CA PHE A 82 -0.23 -15.83 18.14
C PHE A 82 0.11 -16.05 16.66
N VAL A 83 0.89 -15.16 16.03
CA VAL A 83 1.26 -15.24 14.62
C VAL A 83 2.65 -15.85 14.49
N ASP A 84 2.80 -16.83 13.60
CA ASP A 84 4.08 -17.49 13.35
C ASP A 84 5.14 -16.50 12.83
N ASN A 85 6.38 -16.70 13.27
CA ASN A 85 7.49 -15.81 12.89
C ASN A 85 7.75 -15.83 11.37
N SER A 86 7.47 -16.94 10.69
CA SER A 86 7.59 -17.05 9.23
C SER A 86 6.64 -16.11 8.49
N ILE A 87 5.39 -16.01 8.96
CA ILE A 87 4.39 -15.12 8.38
C ILE A 87 4.78 -13.66 8.61
N LEU A 88 5.28 -13.33 9.80
CA LEU A 88 5.73 -11.97 10.12
C LEU A 88 6.96 -11.56 9.31
N ALA A 89 7.87 -12.49 9.03
CA ALA A 89 9.00 -12.24 8.14
C ALA A 89 8.52 -11.88 6.72
N ASN A 90 7.56 -12.63 6.18
CA ASN A 90 6.97 -12.34 4.87
C ASN A 90 6.27 -10.98 4.83
N ILE A 91 5.45 -10.67 5.84
CA ILE A 91 4.79 -9.37 5.97
C ILE A 91 5.80 -8.22 6.03
N ALA A 92 6.92 -8.41 6.74
CA ALA A 92 7.97 -7.41 6.82
C ALA A 92 8.62 -7.17 5.45
N VAL A 93 8.88 -8.22 4.67
CA VAL A 93 9.40 -8.11 3.30
C VAL A 93 8.42 -7.36 2.40
N ASP A 94 7.13 -7.73 2.43
CA ASP A 94 6.08 -7.06 1.65
C ASP A 94 5.92 -5.59 2.02
N SER A 95 6.18 -5.25 3.29
CA SER A 95 6.14 -3.88 3.81
C SER A 95 7.44 -3.10 3.59
N GLY A 96 8.47 -3.71 2.99
CA GLY A 96 9.77 -3.08 2.78
C GLY A 96 10.60 -2.90 4.06
N VAL A 97 10.30 -3.63 5.13
CA VAL A 97 11.00 -3.56 6.42
C VAL A 97 12.14 -4.58 6.45
N MET A 98 13.37 -4.08 6.54
CA MET A 98 14.57 -4.92 6.62
C MET A 98 14.80 -5.40 8.06
N LEU A 99 14.53 -6.67 8.32
CA LEU A 99 14.70 -7.30 9.64
C LEU A 99 16.08 -7.95 9.85
N GLY A 100 16.96 -7.92 8.85
CA GLY A 100 18.29 -8.52 8.93
C GLY A 100 18.66 -9.24 7.64
N GLN A 101 19.90 -9.73 7.58
CA GLN A 101 20.45 -10.43 6.41
C GLN A 101 20.44 -11.96 6.56
N ASN A 102 20.35 -12.45 7.80
CA ASN A 102 20.38 -13.88 8.12
C ASN A 102 19.09 -14.26 8.83
N ASP A 103 18.57 -15.45 8.58
CA ASP A 103 17.32 -15.95 9.16
C ASP A 103 17.30 -15.88 10.69
N SER A 104 18.40 -16.25 11.34
CA SER A 104 18.53 -16.14 12.81
C SER A 104 18.35 -14.69 13.30
N LYS A 105 18.95 -13.70 12.62
CA LYS A 105 18.77 -12.29 12.99
C LYS A 105 17.36 -11.80 12.73
N ILE A 106 16.71 -12.29 11.66
CA ILE A 106 15.33 -11.95 11.34
C ILE A 106 14.42 -12.46 12.46
N LEU A 107 14.58 -13.72 12.88
CA LEU A 107 13.80 -14.31 13.97
C LEU A 107 14.03 -13.58 15.29
N ASP A 108 15.29 -13.35 15.68
CA ASP A 108 15.62 -12.60 16.90
C ASP A 108 14.98 -11.22 16.89
N ASN A 109 15.06 -10.50 15.76
CA ASN A 109 14.46 -9.19 15.62
C ASN A 109 12.94 -9.24 15.70
N ILE A 110 12.28 -10.22 15.08
CA ILE A 110 10.83 -10.43 15.20
C ILE A 110 10.44 -10.66 16.66
N GLU A 111 11.17 -11.52 17.38
CA GLU A 111 10.89 -11.78 18.80
C GLU A 111 11.10 -10.53 19.66
N THR A 112 12.16 -9.76 19.40
CA THR A 112 12.38 -8.50 20.12
C THR A 112 11.26 -7.49 19.85
N LEU A 113 10.73 -7.43 18.63
CA LEU A 113 9.62 -6.55 18.26
C LEU A 113 8.32 -7.00 18.94
N LYS A 114 8.01 -8.31 18.93
CA LYS A 114 6.86 -8.85 19.67
C LYS A 114 6.92 -8.49 21.15
N ALA A 115 8.06 -8.71 21.79
CA ALA A 115 8.26 -8.41 23.19
C ALA A 115 8.12 -6.91 23.49
N LYS A 116 8.68 -6.05 22.63
CA LYS A 116 8.57 -4.58 22.76
C LYS A 116 7.13 -4.10 22.65
N GLU A 117 6.40 -4.52 21.61
CA GLU A 117 5.00 -4.13 21.40
C GLU A 117 4.10 -4.61 22.55
N LEU A 118 4.30 -5.85 23.01
CA LEU A 118 3.62 -6.37 24.18
C LEU A 118 3.89 -5.50 25.42
N ALA A 119 5.16 -5.22 25.73
CA ALA A 119 5.51 -4.41 26.89
C ALA A 119 4.91 -3.00 26.82
N GLN A 120 5.00 -2.34 25.65
CA GLN A 120 4.42 -1.02 25.46
C GLN A 120 2.90 -1.02 25.64
N SER A 121 2.22 -2.06 25.14
CA SER A 121 0.77 -2.22 25.31
C SER A 121 0.36 -2.31 26.79
N LEU A 122 1.09 -3.10 27.58
CA LEU A 122 0.84 -3.25 29.01
C LEU A 122 1.11 -1.96 29.79
N ILE A 123 2.20 -1.25 29.45
CA ILE A 123 2.52 0.04 30.07
C ILE A 123 1.44 1.07 29.76
N CYS A 124 0.95 1.11 28.52
CA CYS A 124 -0.13 2.03 28.14
C CYS A 124 -1.42 1.71 28.87
N LEU A 125 -1.82 0.44 28.93
CA LEU A 125 -2.99 0.00 29.71
C LEU A 125 -2.86 0.35 31.19
N ALA A 126 -1.67 0.21 31.78
CA ALA A 126 -1.42 0.60 33.16
C ALA A 126 -1.58 2.12 33.36
N LYS A 127 -1.07 2.94 32.44
CA LYS A 127 -1.23 4.41 32.47
C LYS A 127 -2.69 4.83 32.32
N GLU A 128 -3.44 4.18 31.43
CA GLU A 128 -4.87 4.46 31.23
C GLU A 128 -5.70 4.08 32.47
N ARG A 129 -5.30 3.05 33.21
CA ARG A 129 -5.94 2.69 34.50
C ARG A 129 -5.63 3.67 35.62
N LEU A 130 -4.45 4.30 35.61
CA LEU A 130 -4.07 5.28 36.63
C LEU A 130 -4.76 6.64 36.44
N THR A 131 -5.19 6.95 35.21
CA THR A 131 -5.81 8.23 34.85
C THR A 131 -7.34 8.22 34.89
N LYS A 132 -7.95 7.04 35.11
CA LYS A 132 -9.40 6.87 35.34
C LYS A 132 -9.68 6.77 36.83
#